data_AF-A0A7J5VWF3-F1
#
_entry.id   AF-A0A7J5VWF3-F1
#
_cell.length_a   1.000
_cell.length_b   1.000
_cell.length_c   1.000
_cell.angle_alpha   90.00
_cell.angle_beta   90.00
_cell.angle_gamma   90.00
#
_symmetry.space_group_name_H-M   'P 1'
#
loop_
_entity.id
_entity.type
_entity.pdbx_description
1 polymer ?
#
loop_
_entity_poly.entity_id
_entity_poly.type
_entity_poly.pdbx_seq_one_letter_code
_entity_poly.pdbx_strand_id
1 'polypeptide(L)'
;MKRSIERFQQYKALHRILSDYPQAFSDKPEVQSTLDQFDNLNGQLSALISNLLRPVSGVYRPRKELRDAYFKSLTELIDLGVLIARKTGNQSMQAMMMGYRSTSFRASHYRLYEIGVDTVRELSAFPDLVSSLGKEATLLESFSTLAEEFSGKLGDTGIALNIRRSQRREFTRLLTDCHGILRYELDRYVAHHKLTYPEMFNLYESMRRPHRRKKRNGEKPGISLITGSVTDAVSGQAIAGAGISLIQQASVIETDADGFFEIEDLHEGKYTIGCFAPGYQVPDNQVVTLGADDIAEVNFTLQPSNPILN
;
A
#
# COMPACT_ATOMS: atom_id res chain seq x y z
N MET A 1 0.64 -10.59 -1.36
CA MET A 1 1.64 -10.85 -0.31
C MET A 1 1.79 -12.33 0.03
N LYS A 2 1.09 -13.26 -0.64
CA LYS A 2 1.07 -14.68 -0.21
C LYS A 2 2.45 -15.33 -0.32
N ARG A 3 3.12 -15.21 -1.48
CA ARG A 3 4.47 -15.80 -1.66
C ARG A 3 5.55 -15.10 -0.87
N SER A 4 5.46 -13.78 -0.74
CA SER A 4 6.36 -13.02 0.12
C SER A 4 6.34 -13.55 1.57
N ILE A 5 5.16 -13.95 2.08
CA ILE A 5 5.01 -14.60 3.39
C ILE A 5 5.59 -16.02 3.35
N GLU A 6 5.28 -16.83 2.34
CA GLU A 6 5.81 -18.21 2.20
C GLU A 6 7.35 -18.22 2.17
N ARG A 7 7.98 -17.30 1.42
CA ARG A 7 9.44 -17.11 1.37
C ARG A 7 10.01 -16.72 2.73
N PHE A 8 9.36 -15.80 3.44
CA PHE A 8 9.77 -15.46 4.80
C PHE A 8 9.71 -16.68 5.75
N GLN A 9 8.65 -17.48 5.69
CA GLN A 9 8.57 -18.71 6.50
C GLN A 9 9.67 -19.71 6.12
N GLN A 10 9.99 -19.82 4.83
CA GLN A 10 11.11 -20.62 4.34
C GLN A 10 12.44 -20.13 4.93
N TYR A 11 12.70 -18.82 4.94
CA TYR A 11 13.93 -18.24 5.51
C TYR A 11 14.05 -18.50 7.02
N LYS A 12 12.95 -18.38 7.77
CA LYS A 12 12.93 -18.75 9.19
C LYS A 12 13.24 -20.23 9.42
N ALA A 13 12.69 -21.11 8.58
CA ALA A 13 12.95 -22.54 8.68
C ALA A 13 14.42 -22.88 8.35
N LEU A 14 15.00 -22.22 7.34
CA LEU A 14 16.42 -22.37 7.01
C LEU A 14 17.32 -21.90 8.15
N HIS A 15 17.03 -20.75 8.76
CA HIS A 15 17.77 -20.28 9.93
C HIS A 15 17.73 -21.32 11.05
N ARG A 16 16.53 -21.81 11.40
CA ARG A 16 16.35 -22.83 12.44
C ARG A 16 17.17 -24.09 12.15
N ILE A 17 17.15 -24.59 10.92
CA ILE A 17 17.97 -25.75 10.52
C ILE A 17 19.44 -25.46 10.78
N LEU A 18 19.96 -24.29 10.39
CA LEU A 18 21.38 -23.97 10.60
C LEU A 18 21.72 -23.83 12.10
N SER A 19 20.84 -23.23 12.90
CA SER A 19 21.02 -23.08 14.34
C SER A 19 21.02 -24.41 15.10
N ASP A 20 20.31 -25.43 14.60
CA ASP A 20 20.25 -26.76 15.22
C ASP A 20 21.58 -27.55 15.07
N TYR A 21 22.51 -27.10 14.22
CA TYR A 21 23.83 -27.71 14.02
C TYR A 21 25.00 -26.78 14.41
N PRO A 22 25.13 -26.37 15.68
CA PRO A 22 26.15 -25.40 16.12
C PRO A 22 27.59 -25.92 15.91
N GLN A 23 27.78 -27.25 15.91
CA GLN A 23 29.07 -27.90 15.63
C GLN A 23 29.60 -27.58 14.23
N ALA A 24 28.73 -27.30 13.27
CA ALA A 24 29.15 -26.92 11.93
C ALA A 24 29.73 -25.50 11.87
N PHE A 25 29.59 -24.68 12.91
CA PHE A 25 29.92 -23.25 12.91
C PHE A 25 30.92 -22.82 14.01
N SER A 26 31.17 -23.66 15.02
CA SER A 26 31.88 -23.31 16.26
C SER A 26 33.30 -22.75 16.09
N ASP A 27 33.99 -23.07 14.99
CA ASP A 27 35.38 -22.66 14.75
C ASP A 27 35.53 -21.58 13.66
N LYS A 28 34.42 -20.94 13.24
CA LYS A 28 34.40 -20.03 12.08
C LYS A 28 33.66 -18.73 12.40
N PRO A 29 34.38 -17.71 12.92
CA PRO A 29 33.75 -16.46 13.35
C PRO A 29 33.10 -15.68 12.19
N GLU A 30 33.67 -15.76 10.99
CA GLU A 30 33.10 -15.10 9.80
C GLU A 30 31.72 -15.67 9.44
N VAL A 31 31.56 -16.99 9.45
CA VAL A 31 30.27 -17.63 9.13
C VAL A 31 29.25 -17.40 10.24
N GLN A 32 29.69 -17.39 11.50
CA GLN A 32 28.82 -17.06 12.62
C GLN A 32 28.28 -15.63 12.50
N SER A 33 29.12 -14.66 12.10
CA SER A 33 28.66 -13.30 11.81
C SER A 33 27.61 -13.25 10.69
N THR A 34 27.74 -14.08 9.64
CA THR A 34 26.73 -14.13 8.56
C THR A 34 25.41 -14.72 9.03
N LEU A 35 25.44 -15.70 9.93
CA LEU A 35 24.24 -16.27 10.57
C LEU A 35 23.55 -15.24 11.46
N ASP A 36 24.31 -14.52 12.29
CA ASP A 36 23.77 -13.46 13.16
C ASP A 36 23.14 -12.33 12.34
N GLN A 37 23.76 -11.94 11.23
CA GLN A 37 23.19 -10.99 10.28
C GLN A 37 21.88 -11.51 9.69
N PHE A 38 21.83 -12.77 9.26
CA PHE A 38 20.63 -13.40 8.71
C PHE A 38 19.50 -13.49 9.76
N ASP A 39 19.81 -13.80 11.02
CA ASP A 39 18.84 -13.81 12.11
C ASP A 39 18.26 -12.42 12.37
N ASN A 40 19.10 -11.38 12.40
CA ASN A 40 18.66 -9.99 12.55
C ASN A 40 17.69 -9.58 11.42
N LEU A 41 18.01 -9.91 10.17
CA LEU A 41 17.11 -9.63 9.03
C LEU A 41 15.77 -10.39 9.17
N ASN A 42 15.79 -11.65 9.61
CA ASN A 42 14.57 -12.41 9.89
C ASN A 42 13.74 -11.80 11.03
N GLY A 43 14.40 -11.26 12.07
CA GLY A 43 13.75 -10.51 13.14
C GLY A 43 13.03 -9.26 12.63
N GLN A 44 13.69 -8.48 11.78
CA GLN A 44 13.12 -7.28 11.14
C GLN A 44 11.92 -7.64 10.24
N LEU A 45 12.04 -8.68 9.42
CA LEU A 45 10.94 -9.21 8.60
C LEU A 45 9.74 -9.63 9.47
N SER A 46 9.99 -10.27 10.61
CA SER A 46 8.94 -10.68 11.56
C SER A 46 8.23 -9.49 12.21
N ALA A 47 8.92 -8.38 12.47
CA ALA A 47 8.29 -7.18 12.98
C ALA A 47 7.38 -6.54 11.92
N LEU A 48 7.87 -6.42 10.67
CA LEU A 48 7.13 -5.81 9.56
C LEU A 48 5.88 -6.60 9.17
N ILE A 49 5.96 -7.94 9.10
CA ILE A 49 4.82 -8.76 8.68
C ILE A 49 3.62 -8.62 9.62
N SER A 50 3.87 -8.43 10.93
CA SER A 50 2.83 -8.25 11.95
C SER A 50 2.00 -6.98 11.70
N ASN A 51 2.63 -5.94 11.17
CA ASN A 51 1.97 -4.69 10.79
C ASN A 51 1.25 -4.83 9.45
N LEU A 52 1.87 -5.52 8.49
CA LEU A 52 1.34 -5.71 7.14
C LEU A 52 0.15 -6.67 7.05
N LEU A 53 0.00 -7.61 7.98
CA LEU A 53 -1.16 -8.53 8.03
C LEU A 53 -2.48 -7.83 8.37
N ARG A 54 -2.45 -6.64 8.99
CA ARG A 54 -3.66 -5.89 9.30
C ARG A 54 -4.38 -5.51 7.99
N PRO A 55 -5.71 -5.71 7.88
CA PRO A 55 -6.41 -5.43 6.64
C PRO A 55 -6.49 -3.93 6.37
N VAL A 56 -6.29 -3.56 5.11
CA VAL A 56 -6.33 -2.16 4.63
C VAL A 56 -7.69 -1.51 4.88
N SER A 57 -8.76 -2.31 4.97
CA SER A 57 -10.10 -1.83 5.34
C SER A 57 -10.14 -1.12 6.70
N GLY A 58 -9.27 -1.49 7.64
CA GLY A 58 -9.18 -0.82 8.94
C GLY A 58 -8.72 0.64 8.84
N VAL A 59 -8.03 0.99 7.75
CA VAL A 59 -7.54 2.36 7.50
C VAL A 59 -8.60 3.19 6.77
N TYR A 60 -9.25 2.63 5.75
CA TYR A 60 -10.20 3.39 4.92
C TYR A 60 -11.62 3.48 5.48
N ARG A 61 -12.11 2.47 6.21
CA ARG A 61 -13.51 2.45 6.69
C ARG A 61 -13.84 3.62 7.62
N PRO A 62 -13.03 3.95 8.64
CA PRO A 62 -13.34 5.07 9.53
C PRO A 62 -13.44 6.41 8.79
N ARG A 63 -12.53 6.66 7.85
CA ARG A 63 -12.57 7.87 6.99
C ARG A 63 -13.84 7.91 6.15
N LYS A 64 -14.25 6.78 5.56
CA LYS A 64 -15.46 6.70 4.74
C LYS A 64 -16.71 7.01 5.57
N GLU A 65 -16.83 6.37 6.73
CA GLU A 65 -17.95 6.57 7.66
C GLU A 65 -18.04 8.04 8.11
N LEU A 66 -16.90 8.64 8.50
CA LEU A 66 -16.84 10.06 8.85
C LEU A 66 -17.17 10.97 7.68
N ARG A 67 -16.67 10.67 6.47
CA ARG A 67 -17.00 11.43 5.26
C ARG A 67 -18.49 11.42 4.98
N ASP A 68 -19.13 10.26 5.11
CA ASP A 68 -20.57 10.13 4.86
C ASP A 68 -21.40 10.82 5.95
N ALA A 69 -20.96 10.78 7.22
CA ALA A 69 -21.57 11.55 8.31
C ALA A 69 -21.42 13.07 8.10
N TYR A 70 -20.21 13.51 7.77
CA TYR A 70 -19.88 14.90 7.48
C TYR A 70 -20.67 15.45 6.29
N PHE A 71 -20.74 14.69 5.20
CA PHE A 71 -21.48 15.09 4.00
C PHE A 71 -22.98 15.27 4.28
N LYS A 72 -23.58 14.37 5.07
CA LYS A 72 -24.99 14.50 5.49
C LYS A 72 -25.19 15.78 6.29
N SER A 73 -24.39 16.00 7.33
CA SER A 73 -24.52 17.19 8.19
C SER A 73 -24.26 18.50 7.42
N LEU A 74 -23.27 18.51 6.52
CA LEU A 74 -22.97 19.65 5.65
C LEU A 74 -24.14 19.98 4.73
N THR A 75 -24.81 18.96 4.17
CA THR A 75 -25.99 19.18 3.31
C THR A 75 -27.11 19.86 4.10
N GLU A 76 -27.32 19.45 5.35
CA GLU A 76 -28.30 20.10 6.25
C GLU A 76 -27.93 21.56 6.54
N LEU A 77 -26.66 21.86 6.80
CA LEU A 77 -26.18 23.23 7.00
C LEU A 77 -26.30 24.10 5.74
N ILE A 78 -25.97 23.57 4.57
CA ILE A 78 -26.12 24.30 3.30
C ILE A 78 -27.60 24.64 3.05
N ASP A 79 -28.50 23.68 3.27
CA ASP A 79 -29.94 23.91 3.10
C ASP A 79 -30.47 24.95 4.11
N LEU A 80 -30.00 24.92 5.36
CA LEU A 80 -30.27 25.95 6.36
C LEU A 80 -29.74 27.33 5.91
N GLY A 81 -28.51 27.37 5.38
CA GLY A 81 -27.89 28.60 4.85
C GLY A 81 -28.67 29.21 3.69
N VAL A 82 -29.18 28.39 2.77
CA VAL A 82 -30.08 28.87 1.70
C VAL A 82 -31.35 29.50 2.29
N LEU A 83 -31.92 28.89 3.34
CA LEU A 83 -33.14 29.38 3.97
C LEU A 83 -32.92 30.70 4.72
N ILE A 84 -31.82 30.80 5.46
CA ILE A 84 -31.41 32.02 6.16
C ILE A 84 -31.15 33.14 5.16
N ALA A 85 -30.38 32.88 4.09
CA ALA A 85 -30.10 33.85 3.04
C ALA A 85 -31.40 34.40 2.40
N ARG A 86 -32.39 33.54 2.19
CA ARG A 86 -33.71 33.95 1.67
C ARG A 86 -34.48 34.82 2.66
N LYS A 87 -34.39 34.54 3.97
CA LYS A 87 -35.06 35.32 5.03
C LYS A 87 -34.43 36.69 5.22
N THR A 88 -33.11 36.80 5.08
CA THR A 88 -32.37 38.05 5.21
C THR A 88 -32.31 38.87 3.92
N GLY A 89 -32.69 38.27 2.78
CA GLY A 89 -32.60 38.91 1.46
C GLY A 89 -31.17 38.95 0.90
N ASN A 90 -30.23 38.19 1.46
CA ASN A 90 -28.84 38.16 1.03
C ASN A 90 -28.67 37.27 -0.22
N GLN A 91 -28.74 37.89 -1.40
CA GLN A 91 -28.60 37.20 -2.69
C GLN A 91 -27.22 36.56 -2.90
N SER A 92 -26.16 37.15 -2.35
CA SER A 92 -24.78 36.63 -2.48
C SER A 92 -24.63 35.30 -1.74
N MET A 93 -25.03 35.26 -0.46
CA MET A 93 -25.01 34.06 0.36
C MET A 93 -25.90 32.97 -0.25
N GLN A 94 -27.07 33.35 -0.78
CA GLN A 94 -27.98 32.41 -1.44
C GLN A 94 -27.32 31.75 -2.66
N ALA A 95 -26.69 32.53 -3.54
CA ALA A 95 -26.00 32.01 -4.72
C ALA A 95 -24.81 31.11 -4.34
N MET A 96 -24.02 31.51 -3.33
CA MET A 96 -22.89 30.74 -2.80
C MET A 96 -23.36 29.36 -2.28
N MET A 97 -24.37 29.34 -1.40
CA MET A 97 -24.89 28.11 -0.80
C MET A 97 -25.50 27.17 -1.85
N MET A 98 -26.20 27.71 -2.86
CA MET A 98 -26.68 26.91 -3.99
C MET A 98 -25.53 26.32 -4.83
N GLY A 99 -24.45 27.08 -5.02
CA GLY A 99 -23.22 26.60 -5.65
C GLY A 99 -22.60 25.43 -4.88
N TYR A 100 -22.47 25.54 -3.56
CA TYR A 100 -21.99 24.47 -2.70
C TYR A 100 -22.88 23.23 -2.76
N ARG A 101 -24.20 23.40 -2.74
CA ARG A 101 -25.16 22.29 -2.88
C ARG A 101 -24.95 21.47 -4.16
N SER A 102 -24.69 22.15 -5.27
CA SER A 102 -24.49 21.48 -6.57
C SER A 102 -23.13 20.78 -6.70
N THR A 103 -22.10 21.33 -6.04
CA THR A 103 -20.71 20.89 -6.22
C THR A 103 -20.23 19.90 -5.15
N SER A 104 -20.81 19.93 -3.95
CA SER A 104 -20.38 19.12 -2.79
C SER A 104 -20.37 17.62 -3.06
N PHE A 105 -21.33 17.10 -3.85
CA PHE A 105 -21.42 15.67 -4.18
C PHE A 105 -20.20 15.15 -4.94
N ARG A 106 -19.59 16.00 -5.78
CA ARG A 106 -18.40 15.67 -6.60
C ARG A 106 -17.11 16.19 -5.99
N ALA A 107 -17.17 16.84 -4.82
CA ALA A 107 -16.00 17.42 -4.19
C ALA A 107 -15.07 16.32 -3.64
N SER A 108 -13.76 16.53 -3.81
CA SER A 108 -12.74 15.76 -3.08
C SER A 108 -12.88 15.96 -1.58
N HIS A 109 -12.35 15.04 -0.77
CA HIS A 109 -12.42 15.11 0.70
C HIS A 109 -11.96 16.46 1.30
N TYR A 110 -10.81 16.98 0.86
CA TYR A 110 -10.29 18.26 1.34
C TYR A 110 -11.18 19.43 0.94
N ARG A 111 -11.62 19.47 -0.33
CA ARG A 111 -12.57 20.49 -0.79
C ARG A 111 -13.89 20.43 -0.03
N LEU A 112 -14.37 19.24 0.31
CA LEU A 112 -15.60 19.07 1.08
C LEU A 112 -15.45 19.65 2.49
N TYR A 113 -14.29 19.43 3.13
CA TYR A 113 -13.94 20.04 4.42
C TYR A 113 -13.93 21.57 4.35
N GLU A 114 -13.25 22.14 3.35
CA GLU A 114 -13.19 23.61 3.17
C GLU A 114 -14.59 24.23 2.97
N ILE A 115 -15.45 23.58 2.18
CA ILE A 115 -16.84 24.02 1.98
C ILE A 115 -17.58 24.09 3.32
N GLY A 116 -17.40 23.09 4.20
CA GLY A 116 -18.10 23.10 5.47
C GLY A 116 -17.54 24.11 6.48
N VAL A 117 -16.22 24.31 6.52
CA VAL A 117 -15.62 25.38 7.34
C VAL A 117 -16.17 26.74 6.91
N ASP A 118 -16.25 26.99 5.60
CA ASP A 118 -16.82 28.22 5.08
C ASP A 118 -18.33 28.35 5.37
N THR A 119 -19.08 27.26 5.24
CA THR A 119 -20.52 27.24 5.55
C THR A 119 -20.78 27.62 7.02
N VAL A 120 -19.98 27.09 7.96
CA VAL A 120 -20.07 27.46 9.37
C VAL A 120 -19.74 28.93 9.59
N ARG A 121 -18.68 29.44 8.94
CA ARG A 121 -18.29 30.85 9.00
C ARG A 121 -19.43 31.76 8.58
N GLU A 122 -20.07 31.49 7.45
CA GLU A 122 -21.21 32.30 6.96
C GLU A 122 -22.43 32.21 7.89
N LEU A 123 -22.73 31.03 8.43
CA LEU A 123 -23.85 30.83 9.35
C LEU A 123 -23.62 31.46 10.74
N SER A 124 -22.37 31.56 11.17
CA SER A 124 -22.01 32.17 12.46
C SER A 124 -22.38 33.65 12.56
N ALA A 125 -22.57 34.33 11.43
CA ALA A 125 -23.08 35.70 11.38
C ALA A 125 -24.56 35.83 11.76
N PHE A 126 -25.31 34.71 11.86
CA PHE A 126 -26.75 34.68 12.09
C PHE A 126 -27.16 33.73 13.24
N PRO A 127 -26.64 33.88 14.47
CA PRO A 127 -26.83 32.91 15.56
C PRO A 127 -28.31 32.71 15.95
N ASP A 128 -29.11 33.77 15.96
CA ASP A 128 -30.54 33.71 16.32
C ASP A 128 -31.36 32.94 15.28
N LEU A 129 -31.05 33.14 14.00
CA LEU A 129 -31.72 32.44 12.91
C LEU A 129 -31.30 30.98 12.84
N VAL A 130 -30.02 30.69 13.07
CA VAL A 130 -29.54 29.30 13.18
C VAL A 130 -30.24 28.58 14.31
N SER A 131 -30.37 29.21 15.48
CA SER A 131 -31.01 28.60 16.66
C SER A 131 -32.52 28.39 16.47
N SER A 132 -33.19 29.28 15.74
CA SER A 132 -34.64 29.20 15.53
C SER A 132 -35.07 28.30 14.37
N LEU A 133 -34.25 28.17 13.33
CA LEU A 133 -34.54 27.39 12.13
C LEU A 133 -33.82 26.04 12.09
N GLY A 134 -32.74 25.90 12.85
CA GLY A 134 -32.00 24.66 13.02
C GLY A 134 -32.79 23.63 13.82
N LYS A 135 -32.45 22.34 13.63
CA LYS A 135 -33.06 21.24 14.40
C LYS A 135 -32.61 21.23 15.86
N GLU A 136 -31.38 21.68 16.11
CA GLU A 136 -30.74 21.69 17.42
C GLU A 136 -30.04 23.04 17.65
N ALA A 137 -30.08 23.55 18.88
CA ALA A 137 -29.40 24.79 19.26
C ALA A 137 -27.87 24.69 19.16
N THR A 138 -27.33 23.48 19.26
CA THR A 138 -25.88 23.16 19.23
C THR A 138 -25.40 22.67 17.86
N LEU A 139 -26.18 22.88 16.79
CA LEU A 139 -25.91 22.33 15.46
C LEU A 139 -24.54 22.76 14.89
N LEU A 140 -24.16 24.03 15.05
CA LEU A 140 -22.87 24.52 14.56
C LEU A 140 -21.71 23.93 15.37
N GLU A 141 -21.88 23.76 16.68
CA GLU A 141 -20.87 23.17 17.56
C GLU A 141 -20.68 21.68 17.23
N SER A 142 -21.76 20.92 17.09
CA SER A 142 -21.70 19.49 16.74
C SER A 142 -21.14 19.26 15.33
N PHE A 143 -21.37 20.19 14.40
CA PHE A 143 -20.71 20.15 13.11
C PHE A 143 -19.23 20.50 13.19
N SER A 144 -18.84 21.49 14.00
CA SER A 144 -17.41 21.85 14.16
C SER A 144 -16.59 20.70 14.76
N THR A 145 -17.13 19.99 15.76
CA THR A 145 -16.45 18.82 16.33
C THR A 145 -16.32 17.70 15.29
N LEU A 146 -17.39 17.44 14.52
CA LEU A 146 -17.35 16.51 13.40
C LEU A 146 -16.33 16.92 12.32
N ALA A 147 -16.18 18.22 12.06
CA ALA A 147 -15.22 18.77 11.10
C ALA A 147 -13.77 18.57 11.56
N GLU A 148 -13.50 18.76 12.84
CA GLU A 148 -12.19 18.49 13.45
C GLU A 148 -11.83 17.01 13.41
N GLU A 149 -12.77 16.13 13.76
CA GLU A 149 -12.59 14.68 13.66
C GLU A 149 -12.33 14.23 12.21
N PHE A 150 -13.10 14.78 11.27
CA PHE A 150 -12.95 14.48 9.85
C PHE A 150 -11.58 14.92 9.33
N SER A 151 -11.16 16.16 9.61
CA SER A 151 -9.87 16.68 9.13
C SER A 151 -8.68 15.92 9.72
N GLY A 152 -8.74 15.57 11.02
CA GLY A 152 -7.74 14.72 11.66
C GLY A 152 -7.64 13.36 10.97
N LYS A 153 -8.78 12.72 10.68
CA LYS A 153 -8.79 11.41 10.00
C LYS A 153 -8.35 11.46 8.54
N LEU A 154 -8.54 12.57 7.84
CA LEU A 154 -7.98 12.76 6.50
C LEU A 154 -6.44 12.69 6.54
N GLY A 155 -5.82 13.39 7.48
CA GLY A 155 -4.37 13.34 7.70
C GLY A 155 -3.89 11.96 8.10
N ASP A 156 -4.49 11.38 9.14
CA ASP A 156 -4.13 10.06 9.67
C ASP A 156 -4.17 8.97 8.59
N THR A 157 -5.20 9.00 7.73
CA THR A 157 -5.37 8.00 6.67
C THR A 157 -4.21 8.05 5.68
N GLY A 158 -3.83 9.26 5.22
CA GLY A 158 -2.71 9.42 4.30
C GLY A 158 -1.39 8.95 4.91
N ILE A 159 -1.15 9.29 6.18
CA ILE A 159 0.04 8.88 6.92
C ILE A 159 0.08 7.35 7.07
N ALA A 160 -1.02 6.72 7.50
CA ALA A 160 -1.09 5.28 7.71
C ALA A 160 -0.85 4.48 6.42
N LEU A 161 -1.39 4.94 5.29
CA LEU A 161 -1.15 4.31 3.98
C LEU A 161 0.30 4.46 3.53
N ASN A 162 0.89 5.64 3.73
CA ASN A 162 2.30 5.88 3.41
C ASN A 162 3.24 5.02 4.26
N ILE A 163 2.99 4.89 5.57
CA ILE A 163 3.75 4.01 6.46
C ILE A 163 3.67 2.57 5.96
N ARG A 164 2.46 2.09 5.67
CA ARG A 164 2.25 0.72 5.20
C ARG A 164 2.96 0.46 3.87
N ARG A 165 2.94 1.41 2.93
CA ARG A 165 3.69 1.34 1.68
C ARG A 165 5.20 1.27 1.92
N SER A 166 5.72 2.13 2.81
CA SER A 166 7.13 2.11 3.21
C SER A 166 7.53 0.75 3.79
N GLN A 167 6.72 0.21 4.70
CA GLN A 167 6.94 -1.11 5.31
C GLN A 167 6.95 -2.24 4.28
N ARG A 168 6.13 -2.18 3.22
CA ARG A 168 6.17 -3.18 2.14
C ARG A 168 7.44 -3.11 1.31
N ARG A 169 7.91 -1.91 0.99
CA ARG A 169 9.19 -1.73 0.27
C ARG A 169 10.35 -2.24 1.11
N GLU A 170 10.36 -1.88 2.39
CA GLU A 170 11.35 -2.38 3.34
C GLU A 170 11.30 -3.91 3.47
N PHE A 171 10.11 -4.49 3.60
CA PHE A 171 9.94 -5.95 3.66
C PHE A 171 10.48 -6.65 2.41
N THR A 172 10.21 -6.09 1.22
CA THR A 172 10.74 -6.62 -0.04
C THR A 172 12.26 -6.51 -0.10
N ARG A 173 12.83 -5.36 0.29
CA ARG A 173 14.28 -5.14 0.35
C ARG A 173 14.95 -6.16 1.27
N LEU A 174 14.41 -6.37 2.46
CA LEU A 174 14.93 -7.35 3.42
C LEU A 174 14.84 -8.79 2.90
N LEU A 175 13.79 -9.15 2.15
CA LEU A 175 13.73 -10.45 1.49
C LEU A 175 14.84 -10.63 0.44
N THR A 176 15.18 -9.57 -0.29
CA THR A 176 16.29 -9.55 -1.25
C THR A 176 17.63 -9.66 -0.54
N ASP A 177 17.84 -8.94 0.55
CA ASP A 177 19.07 -9.03 1.37
C ASP A 177 19.25 -10.46 1.92
N CYS A 178 18.20 -11.04 2.50
CA CYS A 178 18.18 -12.44 2.95
C CYS A 178 18.49 -13.41 1.80
N HIS A 179 17.90 -13.20 0.61
CA HIS A 179 18.20 -14.03 -0.56
C HIS A 179 19.68 -13.94 -0.95
N GLY A 180 20.27 -12.74 -0.90
CA GLY A 180 21.67 -12.48 -1.20
C GLY A 180 22.61 -13.25 -0.26
N ILE A 181 22.43 -13.12 1.05
CA ILE A 181 23.22 -13.84 2.06
C ILE A 181 23.11 -15.35 1.84
N LEU A 182 21.89 -15.85 1.65
CA LEU A 182 21.69 -17.28 1.39
C LEU A 182 22.43 -17.71 0.11
N ARG A 183 22.24 -17.02 -1.02
CA ARG A 183 22.78 -17.41 -2.32
C ARG A 183 24.30 -17.35 -2.40
N TYR A 184 24.90 -16.29 -1.87
CA TYR A 184 26.31 -15.99 -2.10
C TYR A 184 27.23 -16.47 -0.97
N GLU A 185 26.69 -16.75 0.22
CA GLU A 185 27.45 -17.13 1.40
C GLU A 185 26.99 -18.48 1.96
N LEU A 186 25.79 -18.56 2.53
CA LEU A 186 25.34 -19.75 3.28
C LEU A 186 25.13 -20.99 2.37
N ASP A 187 24.55 -20.82 1.18
CA ASP A 187 24.35 -21.91 0.20
C ASP A 187 25.70 -22.53 -0.19
N ARG A 188 26.74 -21.69 -0.40
CA ARG A 188 28.09 -22.14 -0.74
C ARG A 188 28.75 -22.85 0.43
N TYR A 189 28.59 -22.30 1.63
CA TYR A 189 29.13 -22.89 2.85
C TYR A 189 28.54 -24.28 3.14
N VAL A 190 27.21 -24.40 3.11
CA VAL A 190 26.51 -25.67 3.35
C VAL A 190 26.90 -26.70 2.28
N ALA A 191 27.04 -26.29 1.02
CA ALA A 191 27.50 -27.17 -0.05
C ALA A 191 28.94 -27.66 0.16
N HIS A 192 29.85 -26.80 0.62
CA HIS A 192 31.23 -27.19 0.94
C HIS A 192 31.30 -28.22 2.07
N HIS A 193 30.37 -28.13 3.02
CA HIS A 193 30.29 -29.02 4.20
C HIS A 193 29.40 -30.26 4.01
N LYS A 194 28.95 -30.54 2.78
CA LYS A 194 28.08 -31.68 2.46
C LYS A 194 28.59 -33.03 2.94
N LEU A 195 29.90 -33.28 2.83
CA LEU A 195 30.49 -34.57 3.22
C LEU A 195 30.64 -34.69 4.75
N THR A 196 30.87 -33.57 5.45
CA THR A 196 31.05 -33.54 6.90
C THR A 196 29.71 -33.59 7.64
N TYR A 197 28.69 -32.89 7.13
CA TYR A 197 27.37 -32.80 7.74
C TYR A 197 26.26 -33.11 6.72
N PRO A 198 26.09 -34.39 6.34
CA PRO A 198 25.16 -34.78 5.28
C PRO A 198 23.68 -34.56 5.65
N GLU A 199 23.32 -34.76 6.93
CA GLU A 199 21.94 -34.53 7.40
C GLU A 199 21.54 -33.06 7.33
N MET A 200 22.41 -32.17 7.84
CA MET A 200 22.23 -30.72 7.75
C MET A 200 22.08 -30.28 6.30
N PHE A 201 22.96 -30.75 5.42
CA PHE A 201 22.90 -30.44 3.98
C PHE A 201 21.57 -30.88 3.36
N ASN A 202 21.11 -32.10 3.63
CA ASN A 202 19.87 -32.62 3.05
C ASN A 202 18.63 -31.85 3.54
N LEU A 203 18.55 -31.56 4.85
CA LEU A 203 17.46 -30.77 5.42
C LEU A 203 17.46 -29.35 4.84
N TYR A 204 18.62 -28.70 4.82
CA TYR A 204 18.79 -27.38 4.25
C TYR A 204 18.43 -27.33 2.77
N GLU A 205 18.94 -28.26 1.94
CA GLU A 205 18.66 -28.29 0.51
C GLU A 205 17.17 -28.55 0.23
N SER A 206 16.53 -29.44 1.00
CA SER A 206 15.10 -29.75 0.86
C SER A 206 14.20 -28.54 1.14
N MET A 207 14.58 -27.71 2.12
CA MET A 207 13.86 -26.48 2.44
C MET A 207 14.21 -25.34 1.50
N ARG A 208 15.47 -25.24 1.02
CA ARG A 208 15.95 -24.17 0.13
C ARG A 208 15.42 -24.34 -1.30
N ARG A 209 15.34 -25.58 -1.78
CA ARG A 209 14.84 -25.94 -3.12
C ARG A 209 13.57 -26.76 -2.96
N PRO A 210 12.36 -26.18 -3.09
CA PRO A 210 11.13 -26.96 -3.00
C PRO A 210 11.18 -28.12 -3.99
N HIS A 211 10.72 -29.29 -3.54
CA HIS A 211 10.77 -30.54 -4.30
C HIS A 211 10.10 -30.35 -5.67
N ARG A 212 10.92 -30.28 -6.72
CA ARG A 212 10.48 -30.10 -8.12
C ARG A 212 9.48 -31.20 -8.47
N ARG A 213 8.29 -30.82 -8.96
CA ARG A 213 7.52 -31.73 -9.82
C ARG A 213 8.42 -32.15 -10.99
N LYS A 214 8.45 -33.45 -11.29
CA LYS A 214 9.25 -34.05 -12.37
C LYS A 214 8.89 -33.36 -13.70
N LYS A 215 9.90 -32.77 -14.35
CA LYS A 215 9.85 -31.91 -15.54
C LYS A 215 8.99 -32.46 -16.70
N ARG A 216 8.27 -31.57 -17.42
CA ARG A 216 8.11 -31.68 -18.88
C ARG A 216 9.28 -30.94 -19.55
N ASN A 217 9.88 -31.51 -20.58
CA ASN A 217 11.01 -30.90 -21.29
C ASN A 217 10.61 -29.54 -21.89
N GLY A 218 11.33 -28.46 -21.56
CA GLY A 218 11.16 -27.13 -22.18
C GLY A 218 11.09 -25.93 -21.21
N GLU A 219 10.79 -26.15 -19.92
CA GLU A 219 10.71 -25.07 -18.92
C GLU A 219 12.08 -24.64 -18.39
N LYS A 220 12.37 -23.33 -18.48
CA LYS A 220 13.58 -22.70 -17.93
C LYS A 220 13.49 -22.56 -16.40
N PRO A 221 14.55 -22.88 -15.64
CA PRO A 221 14.49 -22.99 -14.19
C PRO A 221 14.56 -21.63 -13.47
N GLY A 222 13.71 -21.47 -12.44
CA GLY A 222 13.71 -20.33 -11.50
C GLY A 222 12.35 -19.65 -11.46
N ILE A 223 11.75 -19.51 -10.27
CA ILE A 223 10.51 -18.74 -10.09
C ILE A 223 10.87 -17.43 -9.40
N SER A 224 10.90 -16.39 -10.20
CA SER A 224 11.20 -15.03 -9.81
C SER A 224 9.93 -14.26 -9.49
N LEU A 225 10.09 -13.17 -8.75
CA LEU A 225 9.01 -12.33 -8.24
C LEU A 225 9.28 -10.89 -8.69
N ILE A 226 8.28 -10.25 -9.28
CA ILE A 226 8.30 -8.80 -9.48
C ILE A 226 7.30 -8.19 -8.50
N THR A 227 7.76 -7.25 -7.70
CA THR A 227 6.90 -6.44 -6.82
C THR A 227 6.94 -4.98 -7.24
N GLY A 228 5.97 -4.21 -6.81
CA GLY A 228 5.93 -2.81 -7.18
C GLY A 228 4.80 -2.02 -6.57
N SER A 229 4.86 -0.70 -6.74
CA SER A 229 3.81 0.23 -6.30
C SER A 229 3.47 1.25 -7.37
N VAL A 230 2.19 1.63 -7.43
CA VAL A 230 1.64 2.65 -8.32
C VAL A 230 1.13 3.81 -7.48
N THR A 231 1.59 5.01 -7.79
CA THR A 231 1.28 6.22 -7.01
C THR A 231 0.91 7.39 -7.90
N ASP A 232 -0.01 8.22 -7.44
CA ASP A 232 -0.35 9.50 -8.04
C ASP A 232 0.78 10.51 -7.76
N ALA A 233 1.28 11.15 -8.82
CA ALA A 233 2.38 12.10 -8.74
C ALA A 233 2.00 13.44 -8.10
N VAL A 234 0.73 13.83 -8.11
CA VAL A 234 0.24 15.09 -7.53
C VAL A 234 -0.14 14.91 -6.07
N SER A 235 -0.95 13.90 -5.79
CA SER A 235 -1.45 13.67 -4.43
C SER A 235 -0.50 12.84 -3.56
N GLY A 236 0.46 12.13 -4.18
CA GLY A 236 1.34 11.15 -3.52
C GLY A 236 0.61 9.89 -3.04
N GLN A 237 -0.71 9.81 -3.28
CA GLN A 237 -1.57 8.73 -2.84
C GLN A 237 -1.34 7.48 -3.71
N ALA A 238 -1.53 6.32 -3.11
CA ALA A 238 -1.45 5.07 -3.84
C ALA A 238 -2.69 4.88 -4.73
N ILE A 239 -2.49 4.35 -5.95
CA ILE A 239 -3.57 4.12 -6.91
C ILE A 239 -3.97 2.64 -6.86
N ALA A 240 -5.15 2.38 -6.30
CA ALA A 240 -5.75 1.05 -6.25
C ALA A 240 -6.47 0.71 -7.57
N GLY A 241 -6.44 -0.55 -7.98
CA GLY A 241 -7.09 -1.01 -9.22
C GLY A 241 -6.39 -0.57 -10.51
N ALA A 242 -5.14 -0.12 -10.44
CA ALA A 242 -4.34 0.12 -11.63
C ALA A 242 -3.99 -1.23 -12.29
N GLY A 243 -4.28 -1.36 -13.58
CA GLY A 243 -3.95 -2.52 -14.38
C GLY A 243 -2.46 -2.53 -14.73
N ILE A 244 -1.74 -3.50 -14.18
CA ILE A 244 -0.36 -3.81 -14.51
C ILE A 244 -0.36 -4.91 -15.57
N SER A 245 0.14 -4.58 -16.76
CA SER A 245 0.22 -5.49 -17.89
C SER A 245 1.63 -6.03 -18.07
N LEU A 246 1.75 -7.35 -18.21
CA LEU A 246 3.00 -8.02 -18.56
C LEU A 246 2.95 -8.41 -20.03
N ILE A 247 3.69 -7.70 -20.88
CA ILE A 247 3.57 -7.82 -22.35
C ILE A 247 3.89 -9.25 -22.83
N GLN A 248 4.89 -9.89 -22.23
CA GLN A 248 5.35 -11.23 -22.63
C GLN A 248 4.37 -12.35 -22.27
N GLN A 249 3.56 -12.18 -21.23
CA GLN A 249 2.61 -13.20 -20.76
C GLN A 249 1.14 -12.87 -21.06
N ALA A 250 0.87 -11.69 -21.65
CA ALA A 250 -0.48 -11.16 -21.85
C ALA A 250 -1.35 -11.22 -20.57
N SER A 251 -0.71 -11.07 -19.40
CA SER A 251 -1.36 -11.10 -18.10
C SER A 251 -1.59 -9.68 -17.60
N VAL A 252 -2.74 -9.45 -16.97
CA VAL A 252 -3.08 -8.18 -16.32
C VAL A 252 -3.39 -8.46 -14.86
N ILE A 253 -2.69 -7.74 -13.98
CA ILE A 253 -2.87 -7.82 -12.52
C ILE A 253 -3.27 -6.43 -12.04
N GLU A 254 -4.23 -6.37 -11.13
CA GLU A 254 -4.65 -5.10 -10.53
C GLU A 254 -3.85 -4.79 -9.26
N THR A 255 -3.51 -3.52 -9.06
CA THR A 255 -2.94 -3.07 -7.79
C THR A 255 -3.94 -3.20 -6.65
N ASP A 256 -3.45 -3.57 -5.47
CA ASP A 256 -4.24 -3.64 -4.26
C ASP A 256 -4.60 -2.24 -3.72
N ALA A 257 -5.34 -2.20 -2.60
CA ALA A 257 -5.78 -0.95 -1.97
C ALA A 257 -4.63 -0.05 -1.46
N ASP A 258 -3.40 -0.58 -1.39
CA ASP A 258 -2.18 0.15 -1.07
C ASP A 258 -1.41 0.57 -2.34
N GLY A 259 -2.02 0.39 -3.53
CA GLY A 259 -1.40 0.59 -4.84
C GLY A 259 -0.25 -0.37 -5.12
N PHE A 260 -0.13 -1.46 -4.37
CA PHE A 260 0.94 -2.44 -4.51
C PHE A 260 0.51 -3.56 -5.45
N PHE A 261 1.46 -4.09 -6.23
CA PHE A 261 1.26 -5.28 -7.05
C PHE A 261 2.38 -6.29 -6.84
N GLU A 262 2.05 -7.56 -7.04
CA GLU A 262 2.95 -8.70 -6.93
C GLU A 262 2.68 -9.61 -8.12
N ILE A 263 3.69 -9.81 -8.96
CA ILE A 263 3.66 -10.70 -10.12
C ILE A 263 4.51 -11.90 -9.80
N GLU A 264 3.83 -13.03 -9.68
CA GLU A 264 4.41 -14.30 -9.28
C GLU A 264 4.63 -15.23 -10.49
N ASP A 265 5.30 -16.37 -10.32
CA ASP A 265 5.55 -17.39 -11.39
C ASP A 265 6.30 -16.87 -12.62
N LEU A 266 7.27 -15.97 -12.42
CA LEU A 266 8.08 -15.46 -13.52
C LEU A 266 9.33 -16.30 -13.74
N HIS A 267 9.55 -16.78 -14.96
CA HIS A 267 10.79 -17.46 -15.33
C HIS A 267 11.93 -16.46 -15.54
N GLU A 268 13.17 -16.93 -15.55
CA GLU A 268 14.31 -16.11 -15.99
C GLU A 268 14.07 -15.52 -17.39
N GLY A 269 14.34 -14.24 -17.57
CA GLY A 269 14.04 -13.55 -18.81
C GLY A 269 13.90 -12.04 -18.68
N LYS A 270 13.68 -11.41 -19.83
CA LYS A 270 13.46 -9.96 -19.94
C LYS A 270 11.97 -9.70 -20.06
N TYR A 271 11.44 -8.95 -19.11
CA TYR A 271 10.03 -8.58 -19.02
C TYR A 271 9.84 -7.09 -19.28
N THR A 272 8.69 -6.76 -19.88
CA THR A 272 8.26 -5.40 -20.13
C THR A 272 6.91 -5.22 -19.46
N ILE A 273 6.86 -4.25 -18.57
CA ILE A 273 5.72 -3.99 -17.68
C ILE A 273 5.12 -2.66 -18.09
N GLY A 274 3.84 -2.67 -18.44
CA GLY A 274 3.03 -1.48 -18.65
C GLY A 274 2.09 -1.26 -17.48
N CYS A 275 1.71 -0.01 -17.23
CA CYS A 275 0.75 0.37 -16.20
C CYS A 275 -0.38 1.19 -16.83
N PHE A 276 -1.61 0.95 -16.42
CA PHE A 276 -2.78 1.72 -16.83
C PHE A 276 -3.72 1.94 -15.65
N ALA A 277 -4.19 3.17 -15.46
CA ALA A 277 -5.24 3.47 -14.50
C ALA A 277 -6.25 4.46 -15.13
N PRO A 278 -7.57 4.23 -15.00
CA PRO A 278 -8.57 5.18 -15.49
C PRO A 278 -8.39 6.57 -14.87
N GLY A 279 -8.43 7.62 -15.69
CA GLY A 279 -8.25 9.01 -15.23
C GLY A 279 -6.78 9.43 -15.04
N TYR A 280 -5.83 8.59 -15.43
CA TYR A 280 -4.40 8.89 -15.41
C TYR A 280 -3.79 8.76 -16.82
N GLN A 281 -2.70 9.48 -17.06
CA GLN A 281 -1.87 9.32 -18.26
C GLN A 281 -1.15 7.97 -18.20
N VAL A 282 -1.02 7.32 -19.36
CA VAL A 282 -0.27 6.06 -19.50
C VAL A 282 1.23 6.37 -19.44
N PRO A 283 1.98 5.83 -18.46
CA PRO A 283 3.42 6.03 -18.34
C PRO A 283 4.18 5.16 -19.35
N ASP A 284 5.47 5.44 -19.53
CA ASP A 284 6.35 4.59 -20.31
C ASP A 284 6.52 3.19 -19.70
N ASN A 285 6.64 2.20 -20.56
CA ASN A 285 6.86 0.81 -20.15
C ASN A 285 8.24 0.65 -19.49
N GLN A 286 8.29 -0.08 -18.37
CA GLN A 286 9.54 -0.42 -17.69
C GLN A 286 10.03 -1.81 -18.10
N VAL A 287 11.34 -1.97 -18.23
CA VAL A 287 11.96 -3.22 -18.66
C VAL A 287 12.83 -3.77 -17.54
N VAL A 288 12.56 -5.02 -17.13
CA VAL A 288 13.26 -5.72 -16.05
C VAL A 288 13.87 -7.01 -16.59
N THR A 289 15.09 -7.30 -16.17
CA THR A 289 15.74 -8.59 -16.45
C THR A 289 15.79 -9.39 -15.16
N LEU A 290 15.14 -10.56 -15.14
CA LEU A 290 15.11 -11.44 -13.99
C LEU A 290 16.09 -12.60 -14.18
N GLY A 291 16.90 -12.86 -13.15
CA GLY A 291 17.63 -14.11 -13.00
C GLY A 291 16.76 -15.24 -12.43
N ALA A 292 17.36 -16.39 -12.15
CA ALA A 292 16.68 -17.49 -11.45
C ALA A 292 16.47 -17.16 -9.95
N ASP A 293 15.24 -17.33 -9.48
CA ASP A 293 14.76 -17.07 -8.11
C ASP A 293 14.97 -15.61 -7.64
N ASP A 294 14.89 -14.68 -8.59
CA ASP A 294 15.17 -13.26 -8.39
C ASP A 294 13.98 -12.50 -7.79
N ILE A 295 14.25 -11.36 -7.17
CA ILE A 295 13.25 -10.41 -6.67
C ILE A 295 13.58 -9.04 -7.25
N ALA A 296 12.72 -8.53 -8.13
CA ALA A 296 12.86 -7.19 -8.70
C ALA A 296 11.71 -6.28 -8.24
N GLU A 297 12.05 -5.02 -7.98
CA GLU A 297 11.08 -3.97 -7.63
C GLU A 297 10.88 -3.00 -8.80
N VAL A 298 9.63 -2.69 -9.14
CA VAL A 298 9.24 -1.83 -10.26
C VAL A 298 8.16 -0.86 -9.80
N ASN A 299 8.44 0.44 -9.85
CA ASN A 299 7.51 1.45 -9.33
C ASN A 299 7.04 2.38 -10.45
N PHE A 300 5.74 2.70 -10.44
CA PHE A 300 5.13 3.63 -11.40
C PHE A 300 4.57 4.86 -10.67
N THR A 301 4.88 6.03 -11.21
CA THR A 301 4.30 7.31 -10.80
C THR A 301 3.41 7.82 -11.93
N LEU A 302 2.10 7.92 -11.68
CA LEU A 302 1.11 8.31 -12.67
C LEU A 302 0.71 9.78 -12.52
N GLN A 303 0.60 10.47 -13.65
CA GLN A 303 0.07 11.84 -13.71
C GLN A 303 -1.43 11.80 -13.98
N PRO A 304 -2.28 12.52 -13.22
CA PRO A 304 -3.70 12.62 -13.51
C PRO A 304 -3.92 13.15 -14.93
N SER A 305 -4.76 12.51 -15.72
CA SER A 305 -5.15 13.05 -17.02
C SER A 305 -6.11 14.21 -16.76
N ASN A 306 -5.69 15.44 -17.03
CA ASN A 306 -6.62 16.57 -17.03
C ASN A 306 -7.73 16.24 -18.05
N PRO A 307 -9.02 16.24 -17.67
CA PRO A 307 -10.07 16.08 -18.65
C PRO A 307 -9.97 17.26 -19.61
N ILE A 308 -9.70 16.98 -20.88
CA ILE A 308 -9.85 17.98 -21.94
C ILE A 308 -11.34 18.34 -21.92
N LEU A 309 -11.64 19.57 -21.48
CA LEU A 309 -12.94 20.20 -21.65
C LEU A 309 -13.19 20.28 -23.16
N ASN A 310 -14.00 19.37 -23.68
CA ASN A 310 -14.67 19.51 -24.97
C ASN A 310 -16.13 19.85 -24.72
#